data_AF-A0A8H7QMK4-F1
#
_entry.id   AF-A0A8H7QMK4-F1
#
_cell.length_a   1.000
_cell.length_b   1.000
_cell.length_c   1.000
_cell.angle_alpha   90.00
_cell.angle_beta   90.00
_cell.angle_gamma   90.00
#
_symmetry.space_group_name_H-M   'P 1'
#
loop_
_entity.id
_entity.type
_entity.pdbx_description
1 polymer ?
#
loop_
_entity_poly.entity_id
_entity_poly.type
_entity_poly.pdbx_seq_one_letter_code
_entity_poly.pdbx_strand_id
1 'polypeptide(L)' 'MTSHTRGFGVLVCKACKTLWQRGVNASKNMMSIASSIWNQDGRPTAFKRI' A
#
# COMPACT_ATOMS: atom_id res chain seq x y z
N MET A 1 -15.24 16.31 19.43
CA MET A 1 -15.36 15.98 18.00
C MET A 1 -15.77 14.52 17.88
N THR A 2 -16.99 14.28 17.43
CA THR A 2 -17.68 13.00 17.40
C THR A 2 -17.00 12.03 16.43
N SER A 3 -16.62 10.85 16.95
CA SER A 3 -15.99 9.76 16.20
C SER A 3 -17.03 9.12 15.26
N HIS A 4 -17.16 9.66 14.04
CA HIS A 4 -18.09 9.16 13.02
C HIS A 4 -17.52 8.03 12.15
N THR A 5 -16.26 7.64 12.36
CA THR A 5 -15.64 6.49 11.68
C THR A 5 -15.39 5.37 12.67
N ARG A 6 -16.45 4.80 13.23
CA ARG A 6 -16.37 3.58 14.06
C ARG A 6 -16.37 2.35 13.16
N GLY A 7 -15.20 1.99 12.66
CA GLY A 7 -15.06 0.76 11.89
C GLY A 7 -13.63 0.25 11.87
N PHE A 8 -13.44 -1.04 12.17
CA PHE A 8 -12.15 -1.73 12.00
C PHE A 8 -11.66 -1.73 10.54
N GLY A 9 -12.43 -1.24 9.57
CA GLY A 9 -11.99 -1.03 8.19
C GLY A 9 -11.29 0.31 7.90
N VAL A 10 -11.42 1.33 8.74
CA VAL A 10 -10.93 2.70 8.45
C VAL A 10 -9.85 3.12 9.43
N LEU A 11 -8.73 3.65 8.92
CA LEU A 11 -7.64 4.24 9.68
C LEU A 11 -7.60 5.75 9.42
N VAL A 12 -7.47 6.57 10.46
CA VAL A 12 -7.14 7.99 10.27
C VAL A 12 -5.62 8.12 10.21
N CYS A 13 -5.09 8.55 9.07
CA CYS A 13 -3.68 8.86 8.91
C CYS A 13 -3.36 10.15 9.68
N LYS A 14 -2.53 10.06 10.73
CA LYS A 14 -2.20 11.25 11.56
C LYS A 14 -1.33 12.28 10.85
N ALA A 15 -0.52 11.84 9.89
CA ALA A 15 0.37 12.71 9.11
C ALA A 15 -0.42 13.46 8.03
N CYS A 16 -1.12 12.71 7.17
CA CYS A 16 -1.85 13.25 6.02
C CYS A 16 -3.29 13.71 6.34
N LYS A 17 -3.78 13.47 7.57
CA LYS A 17 -5.14 13.79 8.03
C LYS A 17 -6.27 13.19 7.18
N THR A 18 -5.95 12.16 6.37
CA THR A 18 -6.90 11.47 5.49
C THR A 18 -7.43 10.19 6.12
N LEU A 19 -8.64 9.77 5.71
CA LEU A 19 -9.21 8.47 6.03
C LEU A 19 -8.73 7.41 5.04
N TRP A 20 -8.21 6.31 5.58
CA TRP A 20 -7.56 5.23 4.86
C TRP A 20 -8.38 3.96 5.04
N GLN A 21 -8.97 3.45 3.96
CA GLN A 21 -9.62 2.15 4.00
C GLN A 21 -8.54 1.05 4.03
N ARG A 22 -8.44 0.33 5.15
CA ARG A 22 -7.36 -0.65 5.39
C ARG A 22 -7.30 -1.74 4.32
N GLY A 23 -8.45 -2.28 3.92
CA GLY A 23 -8.52 -3.29 2.85
C GLY A 23 -8.00 -2.77 1.51
N VAL A 24 -8.45 -1.59 1.08
CA VAL A 24 -8.02 -0.97 -0.18
C VAL A 24 -6.52 -0.70 -0.17
N ASN A 25 -5.98 -0.19 0.94
CA ASN A 25 -4.55 0.07 1.04
C ASN A 25 -3.71 -1.21 1.08
N ALA A 26 -4.20 -2.26 1.75
CA ALA A 26 -3.56 -3.57 1.67
C ALA A 26 -3.54 -4.09 0.23
N SER A 27 -4.66 -4.00 -0.50
CA SER A 27 -4.72 -4.40 -1.92
C SER A 27 -3.77 -3.58 -2.80
N LYS A 28 -3.67 -2.26 -2.60
CA LYS A 28 -2.72 -1.40 -3.31
C LYS A 28 -1.27 -1.78 -3.02
N ASN A 29 -0.94 -2.06 -1.76
CA ASN A 29 0.39 -2.53 -1.37
C ASN A 29 0.74 -3.85 -2.07
N MET A 30 -0.17 -4.81 -2.08
CA MET A 30 0.04 -6.10 -2.76
C MET A 30 0.24 -5.93 -4.27
N MET A 31 -0.56 -5.07 -4.91
CA MET A 31 -0.41 -4.76 -6.34
C MET A 31 0.95 -4.11 -6.66
N SER A 32 1.39 -3.18 -5.81
CA SER A 32 2.69 -2.51 -5.96
C SER A 32 3.84 -3.50 -5.83
N ILE A 33 3.77 -4.41 -4.85
CA ILE A 33 4.78 -5.47 -4.66
C ILE A 33 4.80 -6.40 -5.88
N ALA A 34 3.63 -6.86 -6.34
CA ALA A 34 3.52 -7.74 -7.50
C ALA A 34 4.10 -7.09 -8.77
N SER A 35 3.78 -5.82 -9.02
CA SER A 35 4.30 -5.07 -10.17
C SER A 35 5.81 -4.89 -10.08
N SER A 36 6.33 -4.57 -8.89
CA SER A 36 7.77 -4.42 -8.66
C SER A 36 8.53 -5.72 -8.93
N ILE A 37 7.99 -6.86 -8.49
CA ILE A 37 8.58 -8.18 -8.79
C ILE A 37 8.54 -8.46 -10.30
N TRP A 38 7.40 -8.21 -10.95
CA TRP A 38 7.23 -8.45 -12.38
C TRP A 38 8.21 -7.63 -13.22
N ASN A 39 8.40 -6.36 -12.87
CA ASN A 39 9.32 -5.45 -13.55
C ASN A 39 10.78 -5.65 -13.14
N GLN A 40 11.05 -6.54 -12.18
CA GLN A 40 12.39 -6.75 -11.61
C GLN A 40 12.99 -5.46 -11.02
N ASP A 41 12.13 -4.62 -10.45
CA ASP A 41 12.54 -3.39 -9.79
C ASP A 41 13.42 -3.74 -8.58
N GLY A 42 14.55 -3.04 -8.43
CA GLY A 42 15.54 -3.34 -7.38
C GLY A 42 16.35 -4.62 -7.58
N ARG A 43 16.11 -5.41 -8.64
CA ARG A 43 16.95 -6.57 -8.95
C ARG A 43 18.34 -6.10 -9.40
N PRO A 44 19.44 -6.59 -8.80
CA PRO A 44 20.79 -6.25 -9.25
C PRO A 44 21.00 -6.66 -10.71
N THR A 45 21.74 -5.85 -11.47
CA THR A 45 21.96 -6.06 -12.91
C THR A 45 22.53 -7.44 -13.22
N ALA A 46 23.37 -7.99 -12.34
CA ALA A 46 23.94 -9.34 -12.49
C ALA A 46 22.90 -10.47 -12.60
N PHE A 47 21.67 -10.22 -12.13
CA PHE A 47 20.58 -11.20 -12.18
C PHE A 47 19.48 -10.82 -13.19
N LYS A 48 19.54 -9.64 -13.82
CA LYS A 48 18.59 -9.29 -14.87
C LYS A 48 18.88 -10.17 -16.10
N ARG A 49 17.83 -10.73 -16.71
CA ARG A 49 17.97 -11.40 -18.01
C ARG A 49 18.27 -10.31 -19.03
N ILE A 50 19.41 -10.45 -19.71
CA ILE A 50 19.86 -9.61 -20.82
C ILE A 50 18.98 -9.88 -22.03
#